data_AF-A0A920BJL8-F1
#
_entry.id   AF-A0A920BJL8-F1
#
_cell.length_a   1.000
_cell.length_b   1.000
_cell.length_c   1.000
_cell.angle_alpha   90.00
_cell.angle_beta   90.00
_cell.angle_gamma   90.00
#
_symmetry.space_group_name_H-M   'P 1'
#
loop_
_entity.id
_entity.type
_entity.pdbx_description
1 polymer ?
#
loop_
_entity_poly.entity_id
_entity_poly.type
_entity_poly.pdbx_seq_one_letter_code
_entity_poly.pdbx_strand_id
1 'polypeptide(L)' 'MREISLISAKTKRTTTNALRNMGRMDLVNLDPQAQPLDEFLNPIPSELNQFNSQDLRLIGSDHRVVNCNWKAVADVFP' A
#
# COMPACT_ATOMS: atom_id res chain seq x y z
N MET A 1 6.39 20.83 -1.30
CA MET A 1 6.72 19.47 -0.86
C MET A 1 5.38 18.81 -0.54
N ARG A 2 4.94 17.80 -1.31
CA ARG A 2 3.66 17.11 -1.07
C ARG A 2 3.99 15.81 -0.33
N GLU A 3 3.56 15.71 0.92
CA GLU A 3 3.71 14.51 1.74
C GLU A 3 2.85 13.38 1.15
N ILE A 4 3.42 12.19 1.03
CA ILE A 4 2.64 10.95 0.84
C ILE A 4 2.56 10.31 2.22
N SER A 5 1.47 10.57 2.92
CA SER A 5 1.17 9.92 4.19
C SER A 5 0.51 8.57 3.92
N LEU A 6 1.16 7.48 4.31
CA LEU A 6 0.50 6.19 4.53
C LEU A 6 -0.40 6.35 5.75
N ILE A 7 -1.67 6.70 5.51
CA ILE A 7 -2.66 6.90 6.57
C ILE A 7 -3.03 5.53 7.15
N SER A 8 -2.59 5.29 8.39
CA SER A 8 -3.15 4.25 9.25
C SER A 8 -4.67 4.39 9.32
N ALA A 9 -5.39 3.31 9.04
CA ALA A 9 -6.82 3.17 8.81
C ALA A 9 -7.75 3.60 9.98
N LYS A 10 -7.70 4.86 10.40
CA LYS A 10 -8.65 5.45 11.37
C LYS A 10 -9.12 6.86 11.02
N THR A 11 -9.10 7.24 9.75
CA THR A 11 -9.77 8.47 9.32
C THR A 11 -10.56 8.19 8.06
N LYS A 12 -11.89 8.03 8.24
CA LYS A 12 -12.87 8.17 7.16
C LYS A 12 -12.69 9.56 6.54
N ARG A 13 -11.84 9.69 5.52
CA ARG A 13 -11.88 10.82 4.59
C ARG A 13 -12.45 10.33 3.27
N THR A 14 -13.69 10.77 3.08
CA THR A 14 -14.49 10.72 1.88
C THR A 14 -13.74 11.34 0.71
N THR A 15 -13.11 10.52 -0.12
CA THR A 15 -12.89 10.81 -1.54
C THR A 15 -12.86 9.48 -2.27
N THR A 16 -13.73 9.35 -3.26
CA THR A 16 -13.95 8.18 -4.11
C THR A 16 -12.69 7.82 -4.88
N ASN A 17 -11.79 7.11 -4.21
CA ASN A 17 -10.56 6.54 -4.73
C ASN A 17 -10.71 5.04 -4.51
N ALA A 18 -10.47 4.21 -5.54
CA ALA A 18 -10.69 2.77 -5.45
C ALA A 18 -9.91 2.19 -4.25
N LEU A 19 -10.62 1.90 -3.15
CA LEU A 19 -10.11 1.24 -1.97
C LEU A 19 -10.18 -0.26 -2.23
N ARG A 20 -9.03 -0.91 -2.29
CA ARG A 20 -8.97 -2.37 -2.34
C ARG A 20 -8.28 -2.89 -1.10
N ASN A 21 -8.97 -3.80 -0.41
CA ASN A 21 -8.44 -4.55 0.70
C ASN A 21 -7.67 -5.78 0.17
N MET A 22 -6.42 -5.94 0.60
CA MET A 22 -5.58 -7.09 0.27
C MET A 22 -4.95 -7.61 1.57
N GLY A 23 -5.67 -8.47 2.28
CA GLY A 23 -5.31 -8.78 3.67
C GLY A 23 -5.80 -7.67 4.61
N ARG A 24 -4.89 -7.14 5.44
CA ARG A 24 -5.12 -5.90 6.20
C ARG A 24 -4.53 -4.65 5.55
N MET A 25 -4.09 -4.75 4.29
CA MET A 25 -3.55 -3.63 3.54
C MET A 25 -4.65 -2.95 2.74
N ASP A 26 -4.80 -1.65 2.91
CA ASP A 26 -5.66 -0.81 2.08
C ASP A 26 -4.80 -0.11 1.03
N LEU A 27 -5.06 -0.39 -0.24
CA LEU A 27 -4.41 0.30 -1.35
C LEU A 27 -5.30 1.45 -1.84
N VAL A 28 -4.68 2.59 -2.11
CA VAL A 28 -5.35 3.81 -2.56
C VAL A 28 -4.79 4.22 -3.92
N ASN A 29 -5.67 4.45 -4.89
CA ASN A 29 -5.30 5.07 -6.15
C ASN A 29 -5.92 6.47 -6.24
N LEU A 30 -5.11 7.49 -6.55
CA LEU A 30 -5.57 8.88 -6.66
C LEU A 30 -6.12 9.20 -8.06
N ASP A 31 -5.98 8.30 -9.03
CA ASP A 31 -6.56 8.43 -10.36
C ASP A 31 -8.05 8.07 -10.32
N PRO A 32 -8.98 9.01 -10.65
CA PRO A 32 -10.41 8.71 -10.69
C PRO A 32 -10.80 7.75 -11.83
N GLN A 33 -9.90 7.47 -12.78
CA GLN A 33 -10.10 6.52 -13.88
C GLN A 33 -9.24 5.26 -13.73
N ALA A 34 -8.75 5.00 -12.51
CA ALA A 34 -7.98 3.82 -12.19
C ALA A 34 -8.66 2.53 -12.66
N GLN A 35 -7.89 1.70 -13.38
CA GLN A 35 -8.30 0.35 -13.75
C GLN A 35 -8.30 -0.58 -12.51
N PRO A 36 -9.00 -1.73 -12.57
CA PRO A 36 -9.03 -2.70 -11.48
C PRO A 36 -7.62 -3.14 -11.05
N LEU A 37 -7.38 -3.14 -9.74
CA LEU A 37 -6.05 -3.42 -9.17
C LEU A 37 -5.65 -4.91 -9.27
N ASP A 38 -6.62 -5.82 -9.31
CA ASP A 38 -6.42 -7.27 -9.36
C ASP A 38 -5.61 -7.69 -10.59
N GLU A 39 -5.94 -7.12 -11.76
CA GLU A 39 -5.28 -7.43 -13.02
C GLU A 39 -3.83 -6.92 -13.01
N PHE A 40 -3.62 -5.69 -12.51
CA PHE A 40 -2.29 -5.09 -12.42
C PHE A 40 -1.36 -5.87 -11.47
N LEU A 41 -1.88 -6.36 -10.35
CA LEU A 41 -1.09 -7.07 -9.33
C LEU A 41 -0.98 -8.57 -9.59
N ASN A 42 -1.67 -9.14 -10.57
CA ASN A 42 -1.64 -10.58 -10.83
C ASN A 42 -0.17 -11.04 -11.04
N PRO A 43 0.33 -12.07 -10.33
CA PRO A 43 -0.36 -13.04 -9.47
C PRO A 43 -0.33 -12.77 -7.95
N ILE A 44 0.22 -11.64 -7.51
CA ILE A 44 0.54 -11.32 -6.10
C ILE A 44 -0.61 -11.62 -5.12
N PRO A 45 -1.89 -11.28 -5.38
CA PRO A 45 -2.96 -11.56 -4.43
C PRO A 45 -3.06 -13.04 -4.03
N SER A 46 -2.83 -13.94 -4.98
CA SER A 46 -2.85 -15.38 -4.73
C SER A 46 -1.64 -15.86 -3.93
N GLU A 47 -0.47 -15.29 -4.21
CA GLU A 47 0.78 -15.59 -3.50
C GLU A 47 0.73 -15.11 -2.05
N LEU A 48 0.03 -14.01 -1.78
CA LEU A 48 -0.10 -13.46 -0.42
C LEU A 48 -1.00 -14.29 0.51
N ASN A 49 -1.87 -15.14 -0.04
CA ASN A 49 -2.78 -15.96 0.76
C ASN A 49 -2.04 -16.89 1.74
N GLN A 50 -0.82 -17.32 1.38
CA GLN A 50 -0.02 -18.22 2.24
C GLN A 50 0.41 -17.58 3.57
N PHE A 51 0.41 -16.24 3.67
CA PHE A 51 0.88 -15.52 4.84
C PHE A 51 -0.20 -15.19 5.87
N ASN A 52 -1.45 -15.62 5.64
CA ASN A 52 -2.60 -15.33 6.53
C ASN A 52 -2.66 -13.86 6.97
N SER A 53 -2.49 -12.94 6.00
CA SER A 53 -2.33 -11.51 6.25
C SER A 53 -3.51 -10.85 6.97
N GLN A 54 -4.66 -11.54 7.03
CA GLN A 54 -5.85 -11.16 7.81
C GLN A 54 -5.65 -11.29 9.33
N ASP A 55 -4.72 -12.13 9.78
CA ASP A 55 -4.46 -12.38 11.20
C ASP A 55 -3.30 -11.53 11.75
N LEU A 56 -2.59 -10.83 10.87
CA LEU A 56 -1.46 -9.98 11.25
C LEU A 56 -1.94 -8.77 12.06
N ARG A 57 -1.07 -8.30 12.97
CA ARG A 57 -1.24 -7.05 13.69
C ARG A 57 0.06 -6.27 13.71
N LEU A 58 -0.03 -4.95 13.66
CA LEU A 58 1.13 -4.08 13.80
C LEU A 58 1.70 -4.20 15.22
N ILE A 59 2.96 -4.62 15.34
CA ILE A 59 3.68 -4.68 16.63
C ILE A 59 4.66 -3.53 16.82
N GLY A 60 5.03 -2.85 15.74
CA GLY A 60 5.94 -1.70 15.74
C GLY A 60 6.11 -1.14 14.33
N SER A 61 6.50 0.14 14.26
CA SER A 61 6.74 0.87 13.02
C SER A 61 7.93 1.81 13.19
N ASP A 62 8.81 1.87 12.19
CA ASP A 62 9.90 2.84 12.12
C ASP A 62 9.69 3.73 10.89
N HIS A 63 10.09 4.99 10.97
CA HIS A 63 9.97 5.96 9.90
C HIS A 63 11.29 6.73 9.75
N ARG A 64 11.83 6.74 8.54
CA ARG A 64 13.10 7.39 8.22
C ARG A 64 13.00 8.21 6.95
N VAL A 65 13.57 9.41 6.99
CA VAL A 65 13.80 10.21 5.78
C VAL A 65 15.13 9.77 5.19
N VAL A 66 15.08 9.15 4.01
CA VAL A 66 16.27 8.81 3.24
C VAL A 66 16.49 9.92 2.21
N ASN A 67 17.62 10.63 2.30
CA ASN A 67 17.91 11.77 1.43
C ASN A 67 18.41 11.32 0.04
N CYS A 68 17.54 10.66 -0.72
CA CYS A 68 17.81 10.23 -2.08
C CYS A 68 16.52 10.13 -2.91
N ASN A 69 16.65 9.86 -4.21
CA ASN A 69 15.50 9.54 -5.06
C ASN A 69 14.93 8.17 -4.66
N TRP A 70 13.60 8.04 -4.58
CA TRP A 70 12.95 6.79 -4.18
C TRP A 70 13.32 5.58 -5.06
N LYS A 71 13.65 5.80 -6.33
CA LYS A 71 14.08 4.72 -7.24
C LYS A 71 15.38 4.07 -6.76
N ALA A 72 16.31 4.86 -6.22
CA ALA A 72 17.54 4.32 -5.65
C ALA A 72 17.27 3.42 -4.44
N VAL A 73 16.19 3.67 -3.68
CA VAL A 73 15.77 2.78 -2.58
C VAL A 73 15.17 1.49 -3.15
N ALA A 74 14.33 1.59 -4.19
CA ALA A 74 13.72 0.44 -4.84
C ALA A 74 14.77 -0.47 -5.51
N ASP A 75 15.78 0.11 -6.17
CA ASP A 75 16.85 -0.61 -6.85
C ASP A 75 17.75 -1.42 -5.88
N VAL A 76 17.77 -1.05 -4.60
CA VAL A 76 18.59 -1.69 -3.57
C VAL A 76 17.81 -2.76 -2.80
N PHE A 77 16.47 -2.81 -2.92
CA PHE A 77 15.66 -3.80 -2.23
C PHE A 77 15.74 -5.15 -2.97
N PRO A 78 16.31 -6.20 -2.36
CA PRO A 78 16.43 -7.52 -2.98
C PRO A 78 15.10 -8.27 -3.05
#